data_AF-D5BV48-F1
#
_entry.id   AF-D5BV48-F1
#
_cell.length_a   1.000
_cell.length_b   1.000
_cell.length_c   1.000
_cell.angle_alpha   90.00
_cell.angle_beta   90.00
_cell.angle_gamma   90.00
#
_symmetry.space_group_name_H-M   'P 1'
#
loop_
_entity.id
_entity.type
_entity.pdbx_description
1 polymer ?
#
loop_
_entity_poly.entity_id
_entity_poly.type
_entity_poly.pdbx_seq_one_letter_code
_entity_poly.pdbx_strand_id
1 'polypeptide(L)'
;MRTLLRDRVQNEIRSILYEKPNTPIKKGDLYKLVNKEVPCQRPTFYQYLDKATDIKQYKEGNFYYAVYEHSEEGSRIDINLGEYNLDSILMAHLIRPVSMLDIENVDIALFELGLIFENELKEYLLEARNNSTITVVQKDMRRLSTMIDCVVREGVVTKGHHLSTLREERNNRAHGKQPSIEERAVLFNKAHYLAELFIRYIAHFNKLKREIIEI
;
A
#
# COMPACT_ATOMS: atom_id res chain seq x y z
N MET A 1 16.49 16.07 0.26
CA MET A 1 15.44 17.07 -0.06
C MET A 1 14.45 17.11 1.10
N ARG A 2 14.15 18.26 1.70
CA ARG A 2 13.32 18.34 2.92
C ARG A 2 11.84 18.39 2.53
N THR A 3 11.09 17.32 2.78
CA THR A 3 9.66 17.24 2.45
C THR A 3 8.88 18.25 3.30
N LEU A 4 8.10 19.13 2.66
CA LEU A 4 7.31 20.12 3.39
C LEU A 4 6.14 19.45 4.12
N LEU A 5 5.68 20.06 5.22
CA LEU A 5 4.51 19.55 5.97
C LEU A 5 3.29 19.40 5.06
N ARG A 6 3.07 20.37 4.16
CA ARG A 6 2.02 20.31 3.14
C ARG A 6 2.06 19.01 2.35
N ASP A 7 3.23 18.68 1.79
CA ASP A 7 3.37 17.53 0.92
C ASP A 7 3.17 16.24 1.72
N ARG A 8 3.67 16.19 2.97
CA ARG A 8 3.41 15.06 3.88
C ARG A 8 1.92 14.85 4.16
N VAL A 9 1.19 15.91 4.49
CA VAL A 9 -0.25 15.84 4.77
C VAL A 9 -1.05 15.47 3.53
N GLN A 10 -0.76 16.07 2.38
CA GLN A 10 -1.47 15.75 1.13
C GLN A 10 -1.17 14.34 0.65
N ASN A 11 0.07 13.86 0.77
CA ASN A 11 0.40 12.48 0.43
C ASN A 11 -0.29 11.49 1.36
N GLU A 12 -0.49 11.84 2.63
CA GLU A 12 -1.23 11.01 3.57
C GLU A 12 -2.74 10.99 3.28
N ILE A 13 -3.31 12.15 2.92
CA ILE A 13 -4.70 12.24 2.43
C ILE A 13 -4.90 11.32 1.22
N ARG A 14 -4.01 11.43 0.21
CA ARG A 14 -4.07 10.58 -0.98
C ARG A 14 -3.95 9.11 -0.62
N SER A 15 -2.99 8.76 0.23
CA SER A 15 -2.82 7.37 0.66
C SER A 15 -4.13 6.78 1.19
N ILE A 16 -4.77 7.46 2.15
CA ILE A 16 -6.02 6.98 2.75
C ILE A 16 -7.18 6.91 1.74
N LEU A 17 -7.30 7.91 0.86
CA LEU A 17 -8.40 7.96 -0.11
C LEU A 17 -8.20 6.99 -1.27
N TYR A 18 -6.96 6.73 -1.67
CA TYR A 18 -6.61 5.85 -2.80
C TYR A 18 -6.69 4.37 -2.39
N GLU A 19 -6.58 4.05 -1.10
CA GLU A 19 -6.91 2.72 -0.58
C GLU A 19 -8.37 2.33 -0.82
N LYS A 20 -9.27 3.32 -0.89
CA LYS A 20 -10.72 3.13 -1.01
C LYS A 20 -11.31 4.14 -2.01
N PRO A 21 -10.94 4.04 -3.31
CA PRO A 21 -11.47 4.94 -4.32
C PRO A 21 -13.00 4.81 -4.38
N ASN A 22 -13.65 5.91 -4.77
CA ASN A 22 -15.11 6.02 -4.85
C ASN A 22 -15.86 5.79 -3.52
N THR A 23 -15.15 5.72 -2.38
CA THR A 23 -15.74 5.58 -1.06
C THR A 23 -15.59 6.90 -0.29
N PRO A 24 -16.68 7.65 -0.05
CA PRO A 24 -16.60 8.91 0.68
C PRO A 24 -16.21 8.72 2.14
N ILE A 25 -15.34 9.60 2.64
CA ILE A 25 -15.01 9.70 4.06
C ILE A 25 -15.36 11.08 4.60
N LYS A 26 -15.90 11.13 5.82
CA LYS A 26 -16.15 12.41 6.50
C LYS A 26 -14.82 13.13 6.69
N LYS A 27 -14.75 14.41 6.32
CA LYS A 27 -13.53 15.24 6.47
C LYS A 27 -12.98 15.23 7.92
N GLY A 28 -13.87 15.12 8.92
CA GLY A 28 -13.48 15.02 10.33
C GLY A 28 -12.82 13.68 10.70
N ASP A 29 -13.22 12.58 10.08
CA ASP A 29 -12.62 11.26 10.31
C ASP A 29 -11.32 11.11 9.50
N LEU A 30 -11.28 11.64 8.28
CA LEU A 30 -10.05 11.74 7.50
C LEU A 30 -8.96 12.53 8.26
N TYR A 31 -9.31 13.65 8.90
CA TYR A 31 -8.37 14.38 9.76
C TYR A 31 -7.80 13.50 10.88
N LYS A 32 -8.64 12.70 11.56
CA LYS A 32 -8.17 11.82 12.64
C LYS A 32 -7.19 10.76 12.12
N LEU A 33 -7.45 10.21 10.94
CA LEU A 33 -6.55 9.23 10.31
C LEU A 33 -5.22 9.89 9.95
N VAL A 34 -5.24 11.02 9.25
CA VAL A 34 -4.02 11.75 8.87
C VAL A 34 -3.22 12.21 10.09
N ASN A 35 -3.88 12.74 11.12
CA ASN A 35 -3.19 13.29 12.29
C ASN A 35 -2.49 12.22 13.16
N LYS A 36 -2.84 10.93 13.03
CA LYS A 36 -2.11 9.84 13.67
C LYS A 36 -0.72 9.65 13.08
N GLU A 37 -0.59 9.80 11.76
CA GLU A 37 0.65 9.54 11.02
C GLU A 37 1.46 10.83 10.77
N VAL A 38 0.76 11.94 10.52
CA VAL A 38 1.33 13.27 10.25
C VAL A 38 0.64 14.30 11.15
N PRO A 39 1.15 14.51 12.37
CA PRO A 39 0.59 15.49 13.29
C PRO A 39 0.53 16.89 12.66
N CYS A 40 -0.67 17.47 12.60
CA CYS A 40 -0.89 18.81 12.09
C CYS A 40 -2.11 19.46 12.75
N GLN A 41 -2.13 20.79 12.79
CA GLN A 41 -3.30 21.49 13.32
C GLN A 41 -4.50 21.31 12.39
N ARG A 42 -5.69 21.20 12.97
CA ARG A 42 -6.94 21.01 12.23
C ARG A 42 -7.19 22.04 11.11
N PRO A 43 -6.95 23.35 11.30
CA PRO A 43 -7.07 24.33 10.21
C PRO A 43 -6.07 24.07 9.07
N THR A 44 -4.84 23.68 9.41
CA THR A 44 -3.78 23.34 8.44
C THR A 44 -4.19 22.15 7.57
N PHE A 45 -4.76 21.10 8.18
CA PHE A 45 -5.28 19.95 7.44
C PHE A 45 -6.33 20.37 6.41
N TYR A 46 -7.35 21.14 6.81
CA TYR A 46 -8.40 21.57 5.88
C TYR A 46 -7.85 22.47 4.78
N GLN A 47 -6.94 23.39 5.10
CA GLN A 47 -6.28 24.23 4.10
C GLN A 47 -5.51 23.41 3.05
N TYR A 48 -4.88 22.32 3.45
CA TYR A 48 -4.14 21.45 2.53
C TYR A 48 -5.05 20.52 1.73
N LEU A 49 -6.14 20.04 2.34
CA LEU A 49 -7.18 19.28 1.65
C LEU A 49 -7.89 20.12 0.58
N ASP A 50 -8.23 21.38 0.88
CA ASP A 50 -8.87 22.29 -0.09
C ASP A 50 -7.96 22.59 -1.29
N LYS A 51 -6.64 22.41 -1.15
CA LYS A 51 -5.65 22.56 -2.23
C LYS A 51 -5.37 21.26 -3.01
N ALA A 52 -5.95 20.13 -2.62
CA ALA A 52 -5.82 18.87 -3.34
C ALA A 52 -6.89 18.81 -4.45
N THR A 53 -6.54 19.29 -5.64
CA THR A 53 -7.47 19.41 -6.79
C THR A 53 -7.94 18.07 -7.34
N ASP A 54 -7.18 17.01 -7.07
CA ASP A 54 -7.47 15.61 -7.40
C ASP A 54 -8.49 14.95 -6.45
N ILE A 55 -8.84 15.60 -5.34
CA ILE A 55 -9.78 15.08 -4.35
C ILE A 55 -11.09 15.85 -4.41
N LYS A 56 -12.18 15.17 -4.75
CA LYS A 56 -13.51 15.76 -4.74
C LYS A 56 -14.01 15.93 -3.32
N GLN A 57 -14.63 17.07 -3.08
CA GLN A 57 -15.14 17.47 -1.77
C GLN A 57 -16.55 17.98 -1.93
N TYR A 58 -17.46 17.53 -1.08
CA TYR A 58 -18.87 17.91 -1.16
C TYR A 58 -19.54 17.91 0.21
N LYS A 59 -20.72 18.52 0.28
CA LYS A 59 -21.56 18.54 1.48
C LYS A 59 -22.82 17.74 1.20
N GLU A 60 -23.19 16.87 2.13
CA GLU A 60 -24.42 16.11 2.10
C GLU A 60 -25.07 16.17 3.49
N GLY A 61 -26.25 16.81 3.55
CA GLY A 61 -26.89 17.16 4.81
C GLY A 61 -25.99 18.04 5.70
N ASN A 62 -25.69 17.55 6.91
CA ASN A 62 -24.84 18.25 7.89
C ASN A 62 -23.37 17.80 7.84
N PHE A 63 -22.99 16.91 6.92
CA PHE A 63 -21.65 16.34 6.86
C PHE A 63 -20.89 16.83 5.63
N TYR A 64 -19.58 16.99 5.79
CA TYR A 64 -18.64 17.30 4.71
C TYR A 64 -17.80 16.08 4.42
N TYR A 65 -17.72 15.71 3.15
CA TYR A 65 -17.03 14.53 2.66
C TYR A 65 -15.85 14.90 1.76
N ALA A 66 -14.90 13.98 1.71
CA ALA A 66 -13.84 13.93 0.72
C ALA A 66 -13.86 12.54 0.07
N VAL A 67 -13.63 12.47 -1.23
CA VAL A 67 -13.58 11.23 -1.98
C VAL A 67 -12.58 11.38 -3.12
N TYR A 68 -11.80 10.33 -3.36
CA TYR A 68 -11.05 10.17 -4.59
C TYR A 68 -11.96 9.45 -5.58
N GLU A 69 -12.51 10.19 -6.56
CA GLU A 69 -13.29 9.59 -7.64
C GLU A 69 -12.32 9.09 -8.70
N HIS A 70 -12.36 7.79 -8.96
CA HIS A 70 -11.43 7.15 -9.88
C HIS A 70 -12.12 6.02 -10.63
N SER A 71 -11.93 6.03 -11.94
CA SER A 71 -12.30 4.94 -12.82
C SER A 71 -11.06 4.62 -13.64
N GLU A 72 -10.66 3.36 -13.69
CA GLU A 72 -9.58 2.95 -14.58
C GLU A 72 -10.04 3.10 -16.02
N GLU A 73 -9.40 4.01 -16.76
CA GLU A 73 -9.66 4.25 -18.18
C GLU A 73 -8.81 3.27 -19.02
N GLY A 74 -9.13 1.98 -18.96
CA GLY A 74 -8.39 0.96 -19.69
C GLY A 74 -8.91 -0.45 -19.46
N SER A 75 -8.55 -1.38 -20.35
CA SER A 75 -8.81 -2.81 -20.15
C SER A 75 -7.80 -3.47 -19.19
N ARG A 76 -6.67 -2.79 -18.93
CA ARG A 76 -5.57 -3.25 -18.07
C ARG A 76 -4.89 -2.07 -17.39
N ILE A 77 -4.34 -2.32 -16.21
CA ILE A 77 -3.44 -1.42 -15.49
C ILE A 77 -2.01 -1.74 -15.89
N ASP A 78 -1.29 -0.74 -16.40
CA ASP A 78 0.12 -0.88 -16.74
C ASP A 78 0.99 -0.31 -15.62
N ILE A 79 1.91 -1.13 -15.09
CA ILE A 79 2.90 -0.71 -14.09
C ILE A 79 4.30 -0.87 -14.67
N ASN A 80 5.05 0.23 -14.66
CA ASN A 80 6.43 0.23 -15.12
C ASN A 80 7.38 -0.32 -14.03
N LEU A 81 7.64 -1.64 -14.09
CA LEU A 81 8.57 -2.31 -13.17
C LEU A 81 10.00 -1.75 -13.21
N GLY A 82 10.40 -1.10 -14.31
CA GLY A 82 11.73 -0.49 -14.45
C GLY A 82 12.02 0.65 -13.47
N GLU A 83 10.98 1.24 -12.88
CA GLU A 83 11.11 2.34 -11.92
C GLU A 83 11.51 1.88 -10.50
N TYR A 84 11.46 0.58 -10.23
CA TYR A 84 11.55 0.03 -8.87
C TYR A 84 12.91 -0.58 -8.50
N ASN A 85 13.94 -0.46 -9.35
CA ASN A 85 15.31 -0.98 -9.10
C ASN A 85 15.34 -2.43 -8.55
N LEU A 86 14.56 -3.31 -9.18
CA LEU A 86 14.42 -4.71 -8.81
C LEU A 86 15.60 -5.52 -9.35
N ASP A 87 15.99 -6.58 -8.64
CA ASP A 87 16.89 -7.58 -9.23
C ASP A 87 16.19 -8.40 -10.33
N SER A 88 16.98 -9.09 -11.16
CA SER A 88 16.47 -9.84 -12.30
C SER A 88 15.53 -11.00 -11.92
N ILE A 89 15.72 -11.60 -10.75
CA ILE A 89 14.91 -12.72 -10.26
C ILE A 89 13.54 -12.20 -9.85
N LEU A 90 13.51 -11.14 -9.05
CA LEU A 90 12.28 -10.53 -8.58
C LEU A 90 11.50 -9.86 -9.71
N MET A 91 12.20 -9.25 -10.66
CA MET A 91 11.58 -8.73 -11.88
C MET A 91 10.86 -9.84 -12.65
N ALA A 92 11.50 -11.00 -12.83
CA ALA A 92 10.88 -12.15 -13.49
C ALA A 92 9.63 -12.65 -12.75
N HIS A 93 9.64 -12.66 -11.42
CA HIS A 93 8.48 -13.04 -10.60
C HIS A 93 7.32 -12.04 -10.68
N LEU A 94 7.60 -10.75 -10.92
CA LEU A 94 6.58 -9.70 -10.99
C LEU A 94 5.94 -9.53 -12.37
N ILE A 95 6.62 -9.96 -13.45
CA ILE A 95 6.08 -9.81 -14.83
C ILE A 95 4.70 -10.46 -14.97
N ARG A 96 4.55 -11.70 -14.51
CA ARG A 96 3.29 -12.44 -14.63
C ARG A 96 2.14 -11.76 -13.89
N PRO A 97 2.20 -11.50 -12.57
CA PRO A 97 1.08 -10.89 -11.86
C PRO A 97 0.77 -9.48 -12.37
N VAL A 98 1.77 -8.69 -12.77
CA VAL A 98 1.53 -7.36 -13.37
C VAL A 98 0.81 -7.49 -14.72
N SER A 99 1.15 -8.48 -15.55
CA SER A 99 0.46 -8.71 -16.82
C SER A 99 -1.01 -9.11 -16.68
N MET A 100 -1.41 -9.58 -15.50
CA MET A 100 -2.77 -10.01 -15.15
C MET A 100 -3.60 -8.92 -14.46
N LEU A 101 -3.10 -7.68 -14.37
CA LEU A 101 -3.86 -6.57 -13.80
C LEU A 101 -4.93 -6.06 -14.77
N ASP A 102 -5.89 -6.91 -15.11
CA ASP A 102 -7.08 -6.64 -15.91
C ASP A 102 -8.35 -7.01 -15.13
N ILE A 103 -9.52 -6.57 -15.58
CA ILE A 103 -10.79 -6.81 -14.86
C ILE A 103 -11.06 -8.31 -14.67
N GLU A 104 -10.59 -9.18 -15.55
CA GLU A 104 -10.87 -10.62 -15.49
C GLU A 104 -10.02 -11.32 -14.43
N ASN A 105 -8.78 -10.88 -14.24
CA ASN A 105 -7.75 -11.54 -13.45
C ASN A 105 -7.22 -10.72 -12.28
N VAL A 106 -7.74 -9.51 -12.05
CA VAL A 106 -7.24 -8.57 -11.02
C VAL A 106 -7.18 -9.19 -9.62
N ASP A 107 -8.11 -10.08 -9.27
CA ASP A 107 -8.09 -10.77 -7.98
C ASP A 107 -6.94 -11.77 -7.86
N ILE A 108 -6.64 -12.49 -8.95
CA ILE A 108 -5.50 -13.41 -9.03
C ILE A 108 -4.19 -12.62 -9.01
N ALA A 109 -4.11 -11.53 -9.79
CA ALA A 109 -2.95 -10.66 -9.85
C ALA A 109 -2.59 -10.09 -8.47
N LEU A 110 -3.56 -9.52 -7.76
CA LEU A 110 -3.35 -8.98 -6.41
C LEU A 110 -3.03 -10.06 -5.39
N PHE A 111 -3.58 -11.27 -5.54
CA PHE A 111 -3.22 -12.41 -4.70
C PHE A 111 -1.76 -12.85 -4.90
N GLU A 112 -1.33 -13.00 -6.16
CA GLU A 112 0.07 -13.34 -6.49
C GLU A 112 1.04 -12.27 -6.00
N LEU A 113 0.73 -10.97 -6.17
CA LEU A 113 1.51 -9.87 -5.59
C LEU A 113 1.59 -9.95 -4.06
N GLY A 114 0.49 -10.29 -3.40
CA GLY A 114 0.45 -10.49 -1.95
C GLY A 114 1.36 -11.64 -1.46
N LEU A 115 1.46 -12.73 -2.22
CA LEU A 115 2.38 -13.83 -1.92
C LEU A 115 3.85 -13.43 -2.11
N ILE A 116 4.16 -12.73 -3.21
CA ILE A 116 5.52 -12.23 -3.46
C ILE A 116 5.95 -11.28 -2.34
N PHE A 117 5.07 -10.36 -1.95
CA PHE A 117 5.30 -9.45 -0.82
C PHE A 117 5.58 -10.18 0.50
N GLU A 118 4.76 -11.17 0.85
CA GLU A 118 4.95 -11.94 2.08
C GLU A 118 6.28 -12.70 2.07
N ASN A 119 6.66 -13.29 0.93
CA ASN A 119 7.91 -14.01 0.77
C ASN A 119 9.12 -13.08 0.88
N GLU A 120 9.12 -11.93 0.19
CA GLU A 120 10.23 -10.97 0.27
C GLU A 120 10.40 -10.39 1.67
N LEU A 121 9.30 -10.06 2.36
CA LEU A 121 9.36 -9.63 3.76
C LEU A 121 9.98 -10.72 4.66
N LYS A 122 9.57 -11.97 4.45
CA LYS A 122 10.09 -13.11 5.21
C LYS A 122 11.58 -13.33 4.96
N GLU A 123 12.01 -13.29 3.71
CA GLU A 123 13.43 -13.44 3.34
C GLU A 123 14.27 -12.31 3.92
N TYR A 124 13.81 -11.06 3.82
CA TYR A 124 14.47 -9.93 4.46
C TYR A 124 14.65 -10.14 5.97
N LEU A 125 13.59 -10.55 6.67
CA LEU A 125 13.66 -10.79 8.12
C LEU A 125 14.60 -11.94 8.49
N LEU A 126 14.70 -12.98 7.65
CA LEU A 126 15.66 -14.07 7.84
C LEU A 126 17.10 -13.56 7.72
N GLU A 127 17.41 -12.80 6.66
CA GLU A 127 18.75 -12.25 6.46
C GLU A 127 19.11 -11.24 7.54
N ALA A 128 18.20 -10.35 7.90
CA ALA A 128 18.42 -9.36 8.94
C ALA A 128 18.61 -10.01 10.33
N ARG A 129 17.97 -11.16 10.58
CA ARG A 129 18.20 -11.97 11.78
C ARG A 129 19.59 -12.62 11.77
N ASN A 130 19.97 -13.23 10.66
CA ASN A 130 21.25 -13.94 10.52
C ASN A 130 22.44 -12.99 10.68
N ASN A 131 22.29 -11.76 10.19
CA ASN A 131 23.32 -10.71 10.25
C ASN A 131 23.19 -9.78 11.46
N SER A 132 22.25 -10.06 12.38
CA SER A 132 22.00 -9.26 13.59
C SER A 132 21.72 -7.77 13.31
N THR A 133 21.17 -7.44 12.14
CA THR A 133 20.84 -6.06 11.73
C THR A 133 19.68 -5.50 12.54
N ILE A 134 18.70 -6.34 12.88
CA ILE A 134 17.53 -6.01 13.71
C ILE A 134 17.19 -7.18 14.64
N THR A 135 16.37 -6.93 15.66
CA THR A 135 15.94 -7.98 16.59
C THR A 135 14.72 -8.73 16.03
N VAL A 136 14.95 -9.93 15.51
CA VAL A 136 13.87 -10.84 15.03
C VAL A 136 13.77 -12.06 15.92
N VAL A 137 12.62 -12.24 16.59
CA VAL A 137 12.35 -13.45 17.39
C VAL A 137 11.56 -14.49 16.59
N GLN A 138 11.61 -15.76 16.99
CA GLN A 138 10.90 -16.84 16.28
C GLN A 138 9.39 -16.60 16.16
N LYS A 139 8.79 -15.87 17.12
CA LYS A 139 7.38 -15.49 17.06
C LYS A 139 7.07 -14.51 15.92
N ASP A 140 8.01 -13.63 15.56
CA ASP A 140 7.83 -12.62 14.52
C ASP A 140 7.64 -13.28 13.14
N MET A 141 8.28 -14.44 12.92
CA MET A 141 8.29 -15.17 11.65
C MET A 141 7.05 -16.04 11.40
N ARG A 142 6.07 -16.08 12.32
CA ARG A 142 4.96 -17.04 12.25
C ARG A 142 3.86 -16.69 11.26
N ARG A 143 3.51 -15.41 11.15
CA ARG A 143 2.39 -14.92 10.33
C ARG A 143 2.74 -13.56 9.75
N LEU A 144 2.10 -13.21 8.63
CA LEU A 144 2.29 -11.89 8.02
C LEU A 144 2.06 -10.72 8.99
N SER A 145 1.07 -10.83 9.88
CA SER A 145 0.83 -9.80 10.90
C SER A 145 2.02 -9.60 11.83
N THR A 146 2.65 -10.68 12.30
CA THR A 146 3.78 -10.58 13.24
C THR A 146 5.06 -10.14 12.54
N MET A 147 5.21 -10.44 11.25
CA MET A 147 6.31 -9.93 10.44
C MET A 147 6.19 -8.41 10.24
N ILE A 148 4.97 -7.92 9.99
CA ILE A 148 4.68 -6.48 9.89
C ILE A 148 4.94 -5.77 11.23
N ASP A 149 4.45 -6.33 12.33
CA ASP A 149 4.68 -5.77 13.67
C ASP A 149 6.19 -5.66 13.98
N CYS A 150 6.99 -6.64 13.54
CA CYS A 150 8.44 -6.64 13.68
C CYS A 150 9.09 -5.48 12.90
N VAL A 151 8.82 -5.35 11.60
CA VAL A 151 9.45 -4.28 10.79
C VAL A 151 9.01 -2.87 11.20
N VAL A 152 7.81 -2.73 11.78
CA VAL A 152 7.35 -1.46 12.37
C VAL A 152 8.05 -1.18 13.70
N ARG A 153 8.15 -2.20 14.58
CA ARG A 153 8.83 -2.10 15.89
C ARG A 153 10.30 -1.72 15.74
N GLU A 154 10.99 -2.33 14.78
CA GLU A 154 12.41 -2.09 14.53
C GLU A 154 12.65 -0.83 13.67
N GLY A 155 11.60 -0.08 13.32
CA GLY A 155 11.70 1.18 12.59
C GLY A 155 12.10 1.05 11.12
N VAL A 156 12.09 -0.17 10.57
CA VAL A 156 12.37 -0.45 9.15
C VAL A 156 11.32 0.21 8.26
N VAL A 157 10.05 0.14 8.66
CA VAL A 157 8.94 0.81 7.98
C VAL A 157 8.21 1.72 8.95
N THR A 158 8.12 3.01 8.59
CA THR A 158 7.44 4.03 9.41
C THR A 158 5.94 4.11 9.16
N LYS A 159 5.47 3.66 7.99
CA LYS A 159 4.05 3.66 7.60
C LYS A 159 3.40 2.30 7.83
N GLY A 160 3.14 1.95 9.09
CA GLY A 160 2.56 0.65 9.45
C GLY A 160 1.15 0.42 8.90
N HIS A 161 0.39 1.49 8.63
CA HIS A 161 -0.95 1.39 8.06
C HIS A 161 -0.93 0.83 6.63
N HIS A 162 0.03 1.23 5.77
CA HIS A 162 0.17 0.65 4.43
C HIS A 162 0.33 -0.87 4.49
N LEU A 163 1.24 -1.35 5.36
CA LEU A 163 1.47 -2.79 5.51
C LEU A 163 0.24 -3.50 6.06
N SER A 164 -0.51 -2.85 6.95
CA SER A 164 -1.78 -3.38 7.45
C SER A 164 -2.82 -3.50 6.34
N THR A 165 -2.93 -2.51 5.45
CA THR A 165 -3.78 -2.55 4.25
C THR A 165 -3.38 -3.70 3.32
N LEU A 166 -2.08 -3.83 2.99
CA LEU A 166 -1.59 -4.93 2.14
C LEU A 166 -1.88 -6.31 2.75
N ARG A 167 -1.73 -6.45 4.08
CA ARG A 167 -2.08 -7.67 4.81
C ARG A 167 -3.57 -7.98 4.72
N GLU A 168 -4.43 -6.99 4.90
CA GLU A 168 -5.89 -7.16 4.81
C GLU A 168 -6.29 -7.60 3.41
N GLU A 169 -5.76 -6.97 2.37
CA GLU A 169 -6.02 -7.38 0.98
C GLU A 169 -5.51 -8.80 0.71
N ARG A 170 -4.29 -9.15 1.12
CA ARG A 170 -3.75 -10.52 0.99
C ARG A 170 -4.64 -11.54 1.69
N ASN A 171 -5.08 -11.28 2.92
CA ASN A 171 -5.91 -12.21 3.69
C ASN A 171 -7.32 -12.33 3.11
N ASN A 172 -7.92 -11.23 2.67
CA ASN A 172 -9.22 -11.21 2.01
C ASN A 172 -9.21 -12.05 0.73
N ARG A 173 -8.09 -12.07 -0.01
CA ARG A 173 -7.95 -12.89 -1.22
C ARG A 173 -7.57 -14.34 -0.94
N ALA A 174 -6.76 -14.60 0.09
CA ALA A 174 -6.39 -15.97 0.47
C ALA A 174 -7.54 -16.80 1.07
N HIS A 175 -8.50 -16.13 1.71
CA HIS A 175 -9.62 -16.80 2.42
C HIS A 175 -11.00 -16.39 1.89
N GLY A 176 -11.06 -15.46 0.94
CA GLY A 176 -12.30 -15.00 0.33
C GLY A 176 -12.86 -15.99 -0.70
N LYS A 177 -14.13 -15.80 -1.03
CA LYS A 177 -14.72 -16.43 -2.21
C LYS A 177 -14.22 -15.74 -3.47
N GLN A 178 -14.25 -16.45 -4.59
CA GLN A 178 -13.99 -15.85 -5.90
C GLN A 178 -14.97 -14.67 -6.10
N PRO A 179 -14.46 -13.47 -6.42
CA PRO A 179 -15.31 -12.29 -6.57
C PRO A 179 -16.20 -12.40 -7.80
N SER A 180 -17.38 -11.77 -7.73
CA SER A 180 -18.26 -11.57 -8.87
C SER A 180 -17.65 -10.58 -9.88
N ILE A 181 -18.24 -10.49 -11.08
CA ILE A 181 -17.80 -9.52 -12.11
C ILE A 181 -17.90 -8.08 -11.59
N GLU A 182 -18.97 -7.75 -10.87
CA GLU A 182 -19.16 -6.43 -10.27
C GLU A 182 -18.12 -6.13 -9.20
N GLU A 183 -17.82 -7.12 -8.34
CA GLU A 183 -16.77 -7.00 -7.33
C GLU A 183 -15.38 -6.87 -7.96
N ARG A 184 -15.12 -7.53 -9.10
CA ARG A 184 -13.88 -7.35 -9.86
C ARG A 184 -13.76 -5.97 -10.49
N ALA A 185 -14.85 -5.39 -11.00
CA ALA A 185 -14.82 -4.01 -11.52
C ALA A 185 -14.51 -3.00 -10.41
N VAL A 186 -15.12 -3.16 -9.23
CA VAL A 186 -14.78 -2.33 -8.04
C VAL A 186 -13.33 -2.57 -7.61
N LEU A 187 -12.85 -3.82 -7.63
CA LEU A 187 -11.47 -4.15 -7.32
C LEU A 187 -10.49 -3.51 -8.30
N PHE A 188 -10.80 -3.56 -9.60
CA PHE A 188 -9.99 -3.00 -10.66
C PHE A 188 -9.75 -1.50 -10.45
N ASN A 189 -10.79 -0.75 -10.08
CA ASN A 189 -10.68 0.67 -9.75
C ASN A 189 -9.76 1.00 -8.58
N LYS A 190 -9.48 0.05 -7.67
CA LYS A 190 -8.48 0.23 -6.60
C LYS A 190 -7.16 -0.49 -6.85
N ALA A 191 -7.10 -1.33 -7.87
CA ALA A 191 -6.01 -2.26 -8.06
C ALA A 191 -4.71 -1.55 -8.47
N HIS A 192 -4.77 -0.43 -9.18
CA HIS A 192 -3.59 0.36 -9.51
C HIS A 192 -2.84 0.77 -8.25
N TYR A 193 -3.52 1.42 -7.31
CA TYR A 193 -2.91 1.85 -6.06
C TYR A 193 -2.38 0.65 -5.25
N LEU A 194 -3.17 -0.43 -5.12
CA LEU A 194 -2.75 -1.61 -4.36
C LEU A 194 -1.53 -2.30 -4.98
N ALA A 195 -1.51 -2.45 -6.29
CA ALA A 195 -0.42 -3.10 -7.01
C ALA A 195 0.86 -2.27 -6.94
N GLU A 196 0.78 -0.94 -7.14
CA GLU A 196 1.92 -0.06 -6.91
C GLU A 196 2.44 -0.14 -5.48
N LEU A 197 1.53 -0.19 -4.50
CA LEU A 197 1.90 -0.27 -3.08
C LEU A 197 2.59 -1.61 -2.78
N PHE A 198 2.08 -2.73 -3.28
CA PHE A 198 2.75 -4.04 -3.19
C PHE A 198 4.14 -3.99 -3.79
N ILE A 199 4.27 -3.54 -5.05
CA ILE A 199 5.55 -3.51 -5.78
C ILE A 199 6.56 -2.61 -5.08
N ARG A 200 6.12 -1.46 -4.55
CA ARG A 200 6.96 -0.55 -3.77
C ARG A 200 7.57 -1.22 -2.53
N TYR A 201 6.76 -1.95 -1.77
CA TYR A 201 7.26 -2.62 -0.56
C TYR A 201 8.07 -3.88 -0.88
N ILE A 202 7.70 -4.61 -1.92
CA ILE A 202 8.50 -5.72 -2.49
C ILE A 202 9.90 -5.22 -2.86
N ALA A 203 9.98 -4.14 -3.64
CA ALA A 203 11.25 -3.51 -4.02
C ALA A 203 12.04 -3.00 -2.81
N HIS A 204 11.35 -2.40 -1.84
CA HIS A 204 12.00 -1.90 -0.62
C HIS A 204 12.67 -3.02 0.18
N PHE A 205 11.97 -4.12 0.46
CA PHE A 205 12.55 -5.24 1.21
C PHE A 205 13.61 -5.98 0.42
N ASN A 206 13.45 -6.12 -0.91
CA ASN A 206 14.49 -6.67 -1.77
C ASN A 206 15.78 -5.85 -1.71
N LYS A 207 15.67 -4.52 -1.79
CA LYS A 207 16.82 -3.62 -1.65
C LYS A 207 17.52 -3.79 -0.30
N LEU A 208 16.76 -3.75 0.81
CA LEU A 208 17.33 -3.91 2.14
C LEU A 208 18.00 -5.28 2.34
N LYS A 209 17.40 -6.34 1.79
CA LYS A 209 17.97 -7.70 1.79
C LYS A 209 19.33 -7.72 1.09
N ARG A 210 19.44 -7.10 -0.08
CA ARG A 210 20.70 -7.01 -0.84
C ARG A 210 21.76 -6.20 -0.12
N GLU A 211 21.38 -5.07 0.49
CA GLU A 211 22.29 -4.25 1.30
C GLU A 211 22.87 -5.03 2.49
N ILE A 212 22.15 -6.01 3.04
CA ILE A 212 22.67 -6.89 4.10
C ILE A 212 23.66 -7.93 3.55
N ILE A 213 23.37 -8.52 2.39
CA ILE A 213 24.20 -9.59 1.78
C ILE A 213 25.52 -9.04 1.20
N GLU A 214 25.52 -7.78 0.77
CA GLU A 214 26.70 -7.11 0.20
C GLU A 214 27.69 -6.59 1.27
N ILE A 215 27.38 -6.74 2.57
CA ILE A 215 28.25 -6.41 3.74
C ILE A 215 29.06 -7.64 4.16
#